data_AF-A0A529XUQ3-F1
#
_entry.id   AF-A0A529XUQ3-F1
#
_cell.length_a   1.000
_cell.length_b   1.000
_cell.length_c   1.000
_cell.angle_alpha   90.00
_cell.angle_beta   90.00
_cell.angle_gamma   90.00
#
_symmetry.space_group_name_H-M   'P 1'
#
loop_
_entity.id
_entity.type
_entity.pdbx_description
1 polymer ?
#
loop_
_entity_poly.entity_id
_entity_poly.type
_entity_poly.pdbx_seq_one_letter_code
_entity_poly.pdbx_strand_id
1 'polypeptide(L)'
;VGHIFAEGGPEGTAFYGGIVGFALVSVAVYWMREYILYVLKAGHIAVMVHLIDGRDVPGGQGQIAYAKAVVRQRFAETNILFVVDQLVKGAIRAVTGLLGGIAAFLPGLDGLVRFANTVIRISLTYVDEIILGYNIRIDSSSPFETARHGVVLYAQNGMKMVKNAVWLALILWGVSFVIFLLMLAPAGAVVYLLPGHLSGWGFVLAIVFAWALKAAFVEPFAIASLMQVYFKTIEGQTPNPDWDH
;
A
#
# COMPACT_ATOMS: atom_id res chain seq x y z
N VAL A 1 -31.06 38.90 -13.42
CA VAL A 1 -30.37 37.81 -14.17
C VAL A 1 -29.17 38.42 -14.86
N GLY A 2 -27.98 37.83 -14.66
CA GLY A 2 -26.78 38.11 -15.46
C GLY A 2 -25.77 39.08 -14.85
N HIS A 3 -24.49 38.84 -15.11
CA HIS A 3 -23.30 39.66 -14.77
C HIS A 3 -22.53 39.32 -13.48
N ILE A 4 -22.32 38.03 -13.18
CA ILE A 4 -21.08 37.57 -12.49
C ILE A 4 -20.00 37.14 -13.50
N PHE A 5 -20.31 37.21 -14.79
CA PHE A 5 -19.44 36.87 -15.91
C PHE A 5 -19.37 38.07 -16.85
N ALA A 6 -18.78 39.18 -16.39
CA ALA A 6 -18.36 40.23 -17.31
C ALA A 6 -17.00 39.82 -17.88
N GLU A 7 -16.98 39.50 -19.16
CA GLU A 7 -15.78 39.21 -19.94
C GLU A 7 -14.74 40.35 -19.76
N GLY A 8 -13.61 40.06 -19.10
CA GLY A 8 -12.42 40.92 -19.17
C GLY A 8 -12.08 41.82 -17.97
N GLY A 9 -12.76 41.72 -16.81
CA GLY A 9 -12.40 42.50 -15.61
C GLY A 9 -11.15 41.99 -14.85
N PRO A 10 -10.40 42.86 -14.15
CA PRO A 10 -9.28 42.46 -13.27
C PRO A 10 -9.66 41.40 -12.22
N GLU A 11 -10.91 41.43 -11.75
CA GLU A 11 -11.44 40.46 -10.78
C GLU A 11 -11.71 39.08 -11.40
N GLY A 12 -12.25 39.04 -12.62
CA GLY A 12 -12.45 37.79 -13.37
C GLY A 12 -11.11 37.13 -13.72
N THR A 13 -10.14 37.92 -14.19
CA THR A 13 -8.79 37.44 -14.49
C THR A 13 -8.04 36.96 -13.24
N ALA A 14 -8.19 37.65 -12.10
CA ALA A 14 -7.62 37.20 -10.82
C ALA A 14 -8.28 35.89 -10.32
N PHE A 15 -9.60 35.75 -10.45
CA PHE A 15 -10.31 34.52 -10.06
C PHE A 15 -9.89 33.31 -10.92
N TYR A 16 -9.89 33.45 -12.24
CA TYR A 16 -9.43 32.38 -13.14
C TYR A 16 -7.93 32.11 -12.98
N GLY A 17 -7.11 33.15 -12.78
CA GLY A 17 -5.69 33.00 -12.46
C GLY A 17 -5.45 32.25 -11.14
N GLY A 18 -6.28 32.50 -10.12
CA GLY A 18 -6.26 31.78 -8.85
C GLY A 18 -6.64 30.30 -9.00
N ILE A 19 -7.69 29.99 -9.77
CA ILE A 19 -8.08 28.60 -10.05
C ILE A 19 -6.98 27.86 -10.81
N VAL A 20 -6.44 28.47 -11.87
CA VAL A 20 -5.36 27.87 -12.67
C VAL A 20 -4.10 27.66 -11.82
N GLY A 21 -3.71 28.67 -11.04
CA GLY A 21 -2.56 28.59 -10.13
C GLY A 21 -2.75 27.48 -9.07
N PHE A 22 -3.92 27.41 -8.44
CA PHE A 22 -4.24 26.37 -7.47
C PHE A 22 -4.25 24.98 -8.11
N ALA A 23 -4.81 24.82 -9.30
CA ALA A 23 -4.82 23.55 -10.03
C ALA A 23 -3.39 23.09 -10.37
N LEU A 24 -2.55 23.99 -10.89
CA LEU A 24 -1.15 23.68 -11.21
C LEU A 24 -0.35 23.27 -9.97
N VAL A 25 -0.46 24.03 -8.88
CA VAL A 25 0.22 23.70 -7.62
C VAL A 25 -0.30 22.37 -7.06
N SER A 26 -1.61 22.13 -7.11
CA SER A 26 -2.20 20.88 -6.63
C SER A 26 -1.70 19.67 -7.42
N VAL A 27 -1.60 19.77 -8.75
CA VAL A 27 -1.02 18.72 -9.61
C VAL A 27 0.45 18.50 -9.27
N ALA A 28 1.24 19.57 -9.13
CA ALA A 28 2.65 19.48 -8.80
C ALA A 28 2.88 18.84 -7.42
N VAL A 29 2.11 19.24 -6.40
CA VAL A 29 2.17 18.67 -5.04
C VAL A 29 1.71 17.21 -5.05
N TYR A 30 0.65 16.88 -5.79
CA TYR A 30 0.18 15.50 -5.94
C TYR A 30 1.28 14.60 -6.52
N TRP A 31 1.90 15.01 -7.62
CA TRP A 31 3.01 14.27 -8.23
C TRP A 31 4.23 14.15 -7.32
N MET A 32 4.63 15.25 -6.67
CA MET A 32 5.75 15.24 -5.73
C MET A 32 5.49 14.29 -4.56
N ARG A 33 4.27 14.31 -4.01
CA ARG A 33 3.86 13.40 -2.93
C ARG A 33 3.94 11.94 -3.39
N GLU A 34 3.38 11.63 -4.56
CA GLU A 34 3.38 10.27 -5.12
C GLU A 34 4.82 9.77 -5.31
N TYR A 35 5.69 10.59 -5.89
CA TYR A 35 7.10 10.28 -6.06
C TYR A 35 7.83 10.07 -4.71
N ILE A 36 7.64 10.94 -3.73
CA ILE A 36 8.30 10.84 -2.42
C ILE A 36 7.83 9.58 -1.68
N LEU A 37 6.52 9.34 -1.62
CA LEU A 37 5.96 8.15 -0.94
C LEU A 37 6.47 6.87 -1.60
N TYR A 38 6.57 6.88 -2.93
CA TYR A 38 7.12 5.77 -3.69
C TYR A 38 8.59 5.50 -3.36
N VAL A 39 9.45 6.52 -3.43
CA VAL A 39 10.88 6.41 -3.09
C VAL A 39 11.08 5.89 -1.67
N LEU A 40 10.29 6.39 -0.71
CA LEU A 40 10.37 5.94 0.69
C LEU A 40 9.93 4.48 0.84
N LYS A 41 8.82 4.10 0.20
CA LYS A 41 8.32 2.73 0.23
C LYS A 41 9.33 1.77 -0.39
N ALA A 42 9.85 2.08 -1.57
CA ALA A 42 10.91 1.31 -2.22
C ALA A 42 12.16 1.14 -1.35
N GLY A 43 12.61 2.22 -0.70
CA GLY A 43 13.72 2.16 0.24
C GLY A 43 13.46 1.21 1.42
N HIS A 44 12.23 1.22 1.94
CA HIS A 44 11.82 0.30 3.00
C HIS A 44 11.81 -1.16 2.54
N ILE A 45 11.28 -1.43 1.34
CA ILE A 45 11.29 -2.77 0.72
C ILE A 45 12.73 -3.27 0.52
N ALA A 46 13.63 -2.42 0.03
CA ALA A 46 15.03 -2.79 -0.19
C ALA A 46 15.73 -3.27 1.10
N VAL A 47 15.46 -2.58 2.21
CA VAL A 47 15.97 -2.97 3.53
C VAL A 47 15.33 -4.28 3.99
N MET A 48 14.01 -4.40 3.85
CA MET A 48 13.26 -5.59 4.24
C MET A 48 13.76 -6.84 3.52
N VAL A 49 14.03 -6.76 2.22
CA VAL A 49 14.60 -7.86 1.42
C VAL A 49 15.94 -8.32 1.99
N HIS A 50 16.84 -7.40 2.34
CA HIS A 50 18.14 -7.76 2.92
C HIS A 50 17.98 -8.47 4.26
N LEU A 51 17.11 -7.96 5.14
CA LEU A 51 16.82 -8.58 6.42
C LEU A 51 16.20 -9.97 6.27
N ILE A 52 15.30 -10.17 5.29
CA ILE A 52 14.70 -11.48 4.98
C ILE A 52 15.76 -12.48 4.49
N ASP A 53 16.73 -12.03 3.71
CA ASP A 53 17.86 -12.87 3.27
C ASP A 53 18.92 -13.10 4.36
N GLY A 54 18.70 -12.62 5.59
CA GLY A 54 19.65 -12.73 6.70
C GLY A 54 20.92 -11.89 6.51
N ARG A 55 20.89 -10.91 5.60
CA ARG A 55 21.98 -9.95 5.40
C ARG A 55 21.85 -8.81 6.40
N ASP A 56 22.98 -8.40 6.97
CA ASP A 56 23.02 -7.24 7.83
C ASP A 56 22.75 -5.96 7.03
N VAL A 57 21.94 -5.08 7.60
CA VAL A 57 21.69 -3.74 7.08
C VAL A 57 22.26 -2.74 8.09
N PRO A 58 23.09 -1.77 7.66
CA PRO A 58 23.66 -0.81 8.59
C PRO A 58 22.57 -0.13 9.42
N GLY A 59 22.66 -0.19 10.75
CA GLY A 59 21.64 0.41 11.63
C GLY A 59 21.59 1.94 11.54
N GLY A 60 20.50 2.53 12.01
CA GLY A 60 20.35 3.98 12.14
C GLY A 60 20.43 4.72 10.80
N GLN A 61 21.26 5.76 10.71
CA GLN A 61 21.39 6.56 9.47
C GLN A 61 21.97 5.77 8.29
N GLY A 62 22.71 4.68 8.55
CA GLY A 62 23.25 3.81 7.51
C GLY A 62 22.16 3.09 6.70
N GLN A 63 21.03 2.75 7.34
CA GLN A 63 19.88 2.13 6.69
C GLN A 63 19.25 3.08 5.67
N ILE A 64 19.19 4.37 6.01
CA ILE A 64 18.66 5.43 5.14
C ILE A 64 19.60 5.67 3.95
N ALA A 65 20.92 5.68 4.18
CA ALA A 65 21.90 5.83 3.11
C ALA A 65 21.85 4.65 2.13
N TYR A 66 21.77 3.43 2.66
CA TYR A 66 21.59 2.22 1.87
C TYR A 66 20.29 2.25 1.05
N ALA A 67 19.15 2.53 1.69
CA ALA A 67 17.87 2.66 1.01
C ALA A 67 17.92 3.70 -0.13
N LYS A 68 18.54 4.87 0.10
CA LYS A 68 18.74 5.89 -0.94
C LYS A 68 19.61 5.42 -2.09
N ALA A 69 20.68 4.65 -1.82
CA ALA A 69 21.57 4.13 -2.85
C ALA A 69 20.82 3.14 -3.76
N VAL A 70 20.10 2.19 -3.16
CA VAL A 70 19.27 1.23 -3.92
C VAL A 70 18.23 1.96 -4.75
N VAL A 71 17.56 2.97 -4.18
CA VAL A 71 16.54 3.71 -4.92
C VAL A 71 17.14 4.47 -6.11
N ARG A 72 18.28 5.14 -5.94
CA ARG A 72 18.93 5.84 -7.05
C ARG A 72 19.37 4.91 -8.18
N GLN A 73 19.85 3.73 -7.84
CA GLN A 73 20.37 2.77 -8.82
C GLN A 73 19.25 2.08 -9.61
N ARG A 74 18.11 1.81 -8.97
CA ARG A 74 17.07 0.93 -9.53
C ARG A 74 15.84 1.66 -10.08
N PHE A 75 15.62 2.93 -9.72
CA PHE A 75 14.39 3.66 -10.04
C PHE A 75 14.56 4.82 -11.02
N ALA A 76 15.74 4.93 -11.65
CA ALA A 76 15.92 5.81 -12.81
C ALA A 76 15.14 5.29 -14.05
N GLU A 77 14.83 4.00 -14.09
CA GLU A 77 14.20 3.34 -15.24
C GLU A 77 12.89 2.63 -14.81
N THR A 78 11.76 3.22 -15.21
CA THR A 78 10.49 2.56 -15.57
C THR A 78 9.33 2.52 -14.54
N ASN A 79 8.17 2.93 -15.05
CA ASN A 79 6.85 3.04 -14.42
C ASN A 79 6.13 1.68 -14.27
N ILE A 80 6.86 0.65 -13.83
CA ILE A 80 6.38 -0.73 -13.93
C ILE A 80 5.39 -1.13 -12.84
N LEU A 81 5.60 -0.62 -11.64
CA LEU A 81 4.75 -0.93 -10.51
C LEU A 81 3.35 -0.35 -10.69
N PHE A 82 3.20 0.68 -11.53
CA PHE A 82 1.88 1.15 -11.96
C PHE A 82 1.13 0.06 -12.73
N VAL A 83 1.80 -0.67 -13.63
CA VAL A 83 1.18 -1.78 -14.36
C VAL A 83 0.78 -2.90 -13.39
N VAL A 84 1.68 -3.27 -12.48
CA VAL A 84 1.39 -4.30 -11.46
C VAL A 84 0.22 -3.88 -10.56
N ASP A 85 0.20 -2.63 -10.10
CA ASP A 85 -0.89 -2.06 -9.28
C ASP A 85 -2.23 -2.09 -10.03
N GLN A 86 -2.27 -1.75 -11.31
CA GLN A 86 -3.49 -1.84 -12.11
C GLN A 86 -3.95 -3.30 -12.28
N LEU A 87 -3.03 -4.24 -12.52
CA LEU A 87 -3.35 -5.67 -12.59
C LEU A 87 -3.92 -6.17 -11.25
N VAL A 88 -3.31 -5.79 -10.13
CA VAL A 88 -3.78 -6.11 -8.77
C VAL A 88 -5.17 -5.55 -8.51
N LYS A 89 -5.39 -4.27 -8.82
CA LYS A 89 -6.71 -3.63 -8.67
C LYS A 89 -7.76 -4.31 -9.55
N GLY A 90 -7.39 -4.73 -10.76
CA GLY A 90 -8.23 -5.51 -11.66
C GLY A 90 -8.60 -6.86 -11.07
N ALA A 91 -7.61 -7.61 -10.57
CA ALA A 91 -7.80 -8.91 -9.95
C ALA A 91 -8.68 -8.82 -8.69
N ILE A 92 -8.45 -7.84 -7.82
CA ILE A 92 -9.29 -7.59 -6.64
C ILE A 92 -10.74 -7.32 -7.08
N ARG A 93 -10.95 -6.46 -8.08
CA ARG A 93 -12.30 -6.16 -8.59
C ARG A 93 -12.98 -7.40 -9.17
N ALA A 94 -12.26 -8.22 -9.94
CA ALA A 94 -12.80 -9.46 -10.50
C ALA A 94 -13.23 -10.43 -9.39
N VAL A 95 -12.36 -10.71 -8.42
CA VAL A 95 -12.65 -11.67 -7.35
C VAL A 95 -13.76 -11.17 -6.43
N THR A 96 -13.72 -9.90 -6.04
CA THR A 96 -14.77 -9.30 -5.20
C THR A 96 -16.12 -9.26 -5.91
N GLY A 97 -16.14 -9.02 -7.22
CA GLY A 97 -17.34 -9.10 -8.05
C GLY A 97 -17.94 -10.50 -8.10
N LEU A 98 -17.11 -11.54 -8.27
CA LEU A 98 -17.54 -12.94 -8.23
C LEU A 98 -18.13 -13.33 -6.86
N LEU A 99 -17.44 -12.97 -5.77
CA LEU A 99 -17.92 -13.24 -4.41
C LEU A 99 -19.22 -12.50 -4.10
N GLY A 100 -19.36 -11.25 -4.54
CA GLY A 100 -20.60 -10.48 -4.42
C GLY A 100 -21.75 -11.10 -5.22
N GLY A 101 -21.46 -11.60 -6.43
CA GLY A 101 -22.43 -12.34 -7.25
C GLY A 101 -22.96 -13.58 -6.54
N ILE A 102 -22.08 -14.40 -5.95
CA ILE A 102 -22.49 -15.60 -5.20
C ILE A 102 -23.33 -15.23 -3.97
N ALA A 103 -22.93 -14.17 -3.24
CA ALA A 103 -23.65 -13.69 -2.06
C ALA A 103 -25.10 -13.28 -2.38
N ALA A 104 -25.34 -12.71 -3.57
CA ALA A 104 -26.66 -12.27 -4.00
C ALA A 104 -27.68 -13.43 -4.15
N PHE A 105 -27.20 -14.66 -4.37
CA PHE A 105 -28.06 -15.85 -4.50
C PHE A 105 -28.22 -16.64 -3.18
N LEU A 106 -27.42 -16.35 -2.16
CA LEU A 106 -27.38 -17.10 -0.90
C LEU A 106 -27.54 -16.17 0.31
N PRO A 107 -28.77 -15.95 0.81
CA PRO A 107 -29.00 -15.09 1.96
C PRO A 107 -28.31 -15.65 3.22
N GLY A 108 -27.72 -14.77 4.02
CA GLY A 108 -27.05 -15.13 5.27
C GLY A 108 -25.53 -15.37 5.18
N LEU A 109 -24.93 -15.23 3.99
CA LEU A 109 -23.47 -15.40 3.81
C LEU A 109 -22.66 -14.09 3.87
N ASP A 110 -23.29 -12.96 4.14
CA ASP A 110 -22.66 -11.63 4.08
C ASP A 110 -21.38 -11.53 4.92
N GLY A 111 -21.38 -12.12 6.13
CA GLY A 111 -20.21 -12.14 7.00
C GLY A 111 -19.04 -12.93 6.42
N LEU A 112 -19.32 -14.13 5.89
CA LEU A 112 -18.31 -14.98 5.25
C LEU A 112 -17.75 -14.34 3.99
N VAL A 113 -18.60 -13.70 3.18
CA VAL A 113 -18.20 -13.00 1.96
C VAL A 113 -17.33 -11.79 2.29
N ARG A 114 -17.65 -11.02 3.33
CA ARG A 114 -16.79 -9.92 3.82
C ARG A 114 -15.45 -10.42 4.32
N PHE A 115 -15.42 -11.54 5.03
CA PHE A 115 -14.18 -12.16 5.49
C PHE A 115 -13.33 -12.64 4.30
N ALA A 116 -13.92 -13.37 3.36
CA ALA A 116 -13.24 -13.82 2.14
C ALA A 116 -12.68 -12.64 1.34
N ASN A 117 -13.47 -11.57 1.16
CA ASN A 117 -13.01 -10.33 0.52
C ASN A 117 -11.82 -9.69 1.26
N THR A 118 -11.81 -9.76 2.59
CA THR A 118 -10.70 -9.27 3.40
C THR A 118 -9.43 -10.08 3.17
N VAL A 119 -9.55 -11.41 3.17
CA VAL A 119 -8.42 -12.33 2.91
C VAL A 119 -7.83 -12.11 1.52
N ILE A 120 -8.68 -12.06 0.49
CA ILE A 120 -8.25 -11.81 -0.90
C ILE A 120 -7.59 -10.43 -1.01
N ARG A 121 -8.18 -9.41 -0.38
CA ARG A 121 -7.57 -8.07 -0.37
C ARG A 121 -6.20 -8.12 0.26
N ILE A 122 -6.04 -8.72 1.44
CA ILE A 122 -4.74 -8.84 2.10
C ILE A 122 -3.74 -9.60 1.21
N SER A 123 -4.17 -10.68 0.55
CA SER A 123 -3.28 -11.46 -0.31
C SER A 123 -2.86 -10.73 -1.60
N LEU A 124 -3.60 -9.72 -2.04
CA LEU A 124 -3.34 -9.03 -3.31
C LEU A 124 -2.81 -7.61 -3.13
N THR A 125 -3.16 -6.93 -2.04
CA THR A 125 -2.85 -5.51 -1.81
C THR A 125 -1.36 -5.22 -1.89
N TYR A 126 -0.53 -6.17 -1.45
CA TYR A 126 0.91 -5.97 -1.34
C TYR A 126 1.74 -6.68 -2.42
N VAL A 127 1.09 -7.11 -3.50
CA VAL A 127 1.75 -7.86 -4.58
C VAL A 127 2.79 -6.99 -5.27
N ASP A 128 2.50 -5.71 -5.52
CA ASP A 128 3.45 -4.78 -6.13
C ASP A 128 4.71 -4.60 -5.28
N GLU A 129 4.60 -4.47 -3.94
CA GLU A 129 5.81 -4.41 -3.10
C GLU A 129 6.56 -5.74 -3.05
N ILE A 130 5.87 -6.87 -3.12
CA ILE A 130 6.50 -8.19 -3.17
C ILE A 130 7.25 -8.38 -4.49
N ILE A 131 6.66 -7.97 -5.62
CA ILE A 131 7.31 -8.04 -6.95
C ILE A 131 8.47 -7.05 -7.03
N LEU A 132 8.35 -5.88 -6.41
CA LEU A 132 9.48 -4.97 -6.26
C LEU A 132 10.60 -5.61 -5.44
N GLY A 133 10.24 -6.22 -4.30
CA GLY A 133 11.18 -6.91 -3.45
C GLY A 133 11.90 -8.04 -4.19
N TYR A 134 11.18 -8.80 -5.04
CA TYR A 134 11.73 -9.85 -5.88
C TYR A 134 12.76 -9.30 -6.87
N ASN A 135 12.44 -8.22 -7.57
CA ASN A 135 13.37 -7.53 -8.48
C ASN A 135 14.65 -7.09 -7.78
N ILE A 136 14.52 -6.53 -6.57
CA ILE A 136 15.66 -6.11 -5.75
C ILE A 136 16.47 -7.33 -5.30
N ARG A 137 15.80 -8.40 -4.86
CA ARG A 137 16.44 -9.61 -4.32
C ARG A 137 17.36 -10.27 -5.33
N ILE A 138 16.91 -10.39 -6.59
CA ILE A 138 17.67 -11.05 -7.66
C ILE A 138 18.59 -10.09 -8.43
N ASP A 139 18.69 -8.84 -8.00
CA ASP A 139 19.52 -7.80 -8.63
C ASP A 139 19.21 -7.55 -10.11
N SER A 140 17.93 -7.64 -10.51
CA SER A 140 17.52 -7.71 -11.93
C SER A 140 17.97 -6.51 -12.78
N SER A 141 18.59 -6.80 -13.92
CA SER A 141 18.94 -5.82 -14.97
C SER A 141 17.80 -5.57 -15.97
N SER A 142 16.74 -6.39 -15.93
CA SER A 142 15.52 -6.22 -16.74
C SER A 142 14.33 -6.22 -15.79
N PRO A 143 14.06 -5.09 -15.08
CA PRO A 143 13.02 -5.02 -14.06
C PRO A 143 11.64 -5.36 -14.63
N PHE A 144 11.44 -5.14 -15.93
CA PHE A 144 10.17 -5.44 -16.58
C PHE A 144 9.85 -6.89 -16.77
N GLU A 145 10.73 -7.61 -17.42
CA GLU A 145 10.55 -9.04 -17.61
C GLU A 145 10.54 -9.77 -16.28
N THR A 146 11.40 -9.35 -15.34
CA THR A 146 11.45 -9.94 -14.01
C THR A 146 10.18 -9.66 -13.19
N ALA A 147 9.61 -8.46 -13.28
CA ALA A 147 8.33 -8.17 -12.63
C ALA A 147 7.20 -9.02 -13.21
N ARG A 148 7.14 -9.17 -14.54
CA ARG A 148 6.17 -10.04 -15.23
C ARG A 148 6.28 -11.47 -14.72
N HIS A 149 7.49 -12.04 -14.71
CA HIS A 149 7.76 -13.36 -14.14
C HIS A 149 7.34 -13.46 -12.67
N GLY A 150 7.62 -12.43 -11.88
CA GLY A 150 7.22 -12.36 -10.48
C GLY A 150 5.70 -12.45 -10.31
N VAL A 151 4.94 -11.69 -11.09
CA VAL A 151 3.47 -11.74 -11.09
C VAL A 151 2.96 -13.13 -11.48
N VAL A 152 3.54 -13.75 -12.51
CA VAL A 152 3.17 -15.11 -12.93
C VAL A 152 3.43 -16.13 -11.82
N LEU A 153 4.61 -16.08 -11.20
CA LEU A 153 4.96 -16.93 -10.05
C LEU A 153 4.01 -16.73 -8.87
N TYR A 154 3.56 -15.50 -8.63
CA TYR A 154 2.58 -15.18 -7.61
C TYR A 154 1.23 -15.81 -7.91
N ALA A 155 0.75 -15.64 -9.15
CA ALA A 155 -0.51 -16.21 -9.61
C ALA A 155 -0.48 -17.75 -9.54
N GLN A 156 0.61 -18.38 -9.99
CA GLN A 156 0.79 -19.84 -9.96
C GLN A 156 0.68 -20.39 -8.53
N ASN A 157 1.14 -19.61 -7.54
CA ASN A 157 1.10 -19.98 -6.13
C ASN A 157 -0.06 -19.30 -5.36
N GLY A 158 -1.07 -18.78 -6.08
CA GLY A 158 -2.14 -17.97 -5.49
C GLY A 158 -2.84 -18.64 -4.31
N MET A 159 -3.09 -19.94 -4.35
CA MET A 159 -3.70 -20.65 -3.20
C MET A 159 -2.81 -20.74 -1.97
N LYS A 160 -1.50 -20.87 -2.13
CA LYS A 160 -0.57 -20.80 -0.99
C LYS A 160 -0.59 -19.39 -0.39
N MET A 161 -0.59 -18.36 -1.23
CA MET A 161 -0.65 -16.96 -0.80
C MET A 161 -1.96 -16.63 -0.09
N VAL A 162 -3.10 -17.09 -0.60
CA VAL A 162 -4.42 -16.90 0.04
C VAL A 162 -4.49 -17.64 1.38
N LYS A 163 -4.02 -18.89 1.48
CA LYS A 163 -3.98 -19.63 2.75
C LYS A 163 -3.13 -18.91 3.80
N ASN A 164 -1.98 -18.37 3.39
CA ASN A 164 -1.17 -17.53 4.28
C ASN A 164 -1.90 -16.25 4.69
N ALA A 165 -2.60 -15.61 3.76
CA ALA A 165 -3.36 -14.39 4.02
C ALA A 165 -4.52 -14.60 5.00
N VAL A 166 -5.08 -15.81 5.12
CA VAL A 166 -6.07 -16.15 6.16
C VAL A 166 -5.46 -15.96 7.55
N TRP A 167 -4.29 -16.57 7.79
CA TRP A 167 -3.59 -16.44 9.08
C TRP A 167 -3.14 -15.00 9.32
N LEU A 168 -2.62 -14.35 8.27
CA LEU A 168 -2.24 -12.95 8.35
C LEU A 168 -3.45 -12.07 8.72
N ALA A 169 -4.63 -12.29 8.14
CA ALA A 169 -5.84 -11.53 8.47
C ALA A 169 -6.20 -11.64 9.95
N LEU A 170 -6.12 -12.84 10.53
CA LEU A 170 -6.38 -13.06 11.96
C LEU A 170 -5.35 -12.35 12.83
N ILE A 171 -4.06 -12.44 12.48
CA ILE A 171 -2.97 -11.75 13.21
C ILE A 171 -3.16 -10.23 13.12
N LEU A 172 -3.42 -9.69 11.93
CA LEU A 172 -3.60 -8.25 11.73
C LEU A 172 -4.84 -7.72 12.46
N TRP A 173 -5.91 -8.52 12.56
CA TRP A 173 -7.07 -8.18 13.36
C TRP A 173 -6.71 -8.13 14.85
N GLY A 174 -6.00 -9.14 15.35
CA GLY A 174 -5.50 -9.17 16.73
C GLY A 174 -4.58 -7.99 17.06
N VAL A 175 -3.60 -7.70 16.19
CA VAL A 175 -2.69 -6.55 16.33
C VAL A 175 -3.47 -5.24 16.30
N SER A 176 -4.43 -5.09 15.38
CA SER A 176 -5.27 -3.89 15.33
C SER A 176 -6.11 -3.73 16.61
N PHE A 177 -6.61 -4.82 17.18
CA PHE A 177 -7.34 -4.80 18.44
C PHE A 177 -6.44 -4.41 19.62
N VAL A 178 -5.21 -4.95 19.69
CA VAL A 178 -4.23 -4.56 20.71
C VAL A 178 -3.87 -3.08 20.57
N ILE A 179 -3.58 -2.59 19.36
CA ILE A 179 -3.31 -1.17 19.11
C ILE A 179 -4.52 -0.32 19.56
N PHE A 180 -5.74 -0.74 19.25
CA PHE A 180 -6.95 -0.05 19.69
C PHE A 180 -7.02 0.06 21.22
N LEU A 181 -6.79 -1.03 21.96
CA LEU A 181 -6.77 -1.02 23.42
C LEU A 181 -5.67 -0.10 23.98
N LEU A 182 -4.47 -0.16 23.40
CA LEU A 182 -3.35 0.70 23.78
C LEU A 182 -3.67 2.18 23.55
N MET A 183 -4.48 2.49 22.54
CA MET A 183 -4.90 3.86 22.21
C MET A 183 -6.04 4.40 23.09
N LEU A 184 -6.75 3.56 23.84
CA LEU A 184 -7.79 4.03 24.76
C LEU A 184 -7.23 4.94 25.86
N ALA A 185 -6.06 4.60 26.41
CA ALA A 185 -5.41 5.37 27.47
C ALA A 185 -5.00 6.80 27.02
N PRO A 186 -4.23 7.00 25.93
CA PRO A 186 -3.89 8.34 25.46
C PRO A 186 -5.13 9.11 24.97
N ALA A 187 -6.10 8.45 24.34
CA ALA A 187 -7.36 9.11 23.97
C ALA A 187 -8.14 9.60 25.20
N GLY A 188 -8.25 8.77 26.24
CA GLY A 188 -8.88 9.14 27.51
C GLY A 188 -8.13 10.27 28.23
N ALA A 189 -6.80 10.24 28.23
CA ALA A 189 -5.98 11.30 28.79
C ALA A 189 -6.21 12.64 28.09
N VAL A 190 -6.29 12.65 26.75
CA VAL A 190 -6.60 13.87 25.97
C VAL A 190 -7.96 14.44 26.35
N VAL A 191 -8.99 13.60 26.46
CA VAL A 191 -10.35 14.04 26.85
C VAL A 191 -10.36 14.60 28.28
N TYR A 192 -9.63 13.98 29.21
CA TYR A 192 -9.55 14.44 30.59
C TYR A 192 -8.78 15.76 30.74
N LEU A 193 -7.65 15.90 30.03
CA LEU A 193 -6.74 17.05 30.16
C LEU A 193 -7.21 18.29 29.38
N LEU A 194 -8.03 18.13 28.33
CA LEU A 194 -8.52 19.23 27.49
C LEU A 194 -10.06 19.30 27.48
N PRO A 195 -10.70 19.67 28.60
CA PRO A 195 -12.15 19.81 28.67
C PRO A 195 -12.65 21.02 27.85
N GLY A 196 -13.82 20.89 27.22
CA GLY A 196 -14.49 21.96 26.46
C GLY A 196 -14.32 21.86 24.94
N HIS A 197 -14.34 23.00 24.23
CA HIS A 197 -14.32 23.08 22.76
C HIS A 197 -13.04 22.49 22.11
N LEU A 198 -11.97 22.31 22.89
CA LEU A 198 -10.73 21.64 22.47
C LEU A 198 -10.82 20.10 22.48
N SER A 199 -11.82 19.51 23.17
CA SER A 199 -12.02 18.05 23.23
C SER A 199 -12.37 17.45 21.87
N GLY A 200 -13.12 18.16 21.03
CA GLY A 200 -13.45 17.73 19.67
C GLY A 200 -12.19 17.56 18.79
N TRP A 201 -11.26 18.51 18.87
CA TRP A 201 -9.96 18.42 18.16
C TRP A 201 -9.04 17.34 18.76
N GLY A 202 -9.09 17.13 20.07
CA GLY A 202 -8.40 16.03 20.75
C GLY A 202 -8.85 14.65 20.26
N PHE A 203 -10.15 14.47 20.03
CA PHE A 203 -10.69 13.23 19.46
C PHE A 203 -10.22 12.98 18.03
N VAL A 204 -10.20 14.02 17.18
CA VAL A 204 -9.66 13.93 15.81
C VAL A 204 -8.18 13.56 15.83
N LEU A 205 -7.38 14.20 16.68
CA LEU A 205 -5.95 13.87 16.86
C LEU A 205 -5.75 12.42 17.30
N ALA A 206 -6.58 11.91 18.22
CA ALA A 206 -6.51 10.52 18.66
C ALA A 206 -6.80 9.53 17.52
N ILE A 207 -7.79 9.81 16.67
CA ILE A 207 -8.09 8.98 15.50
C ILE A 207 -6.92 8.99 14.51
N VAL A 208 -6.40 10.17 14.17
CA VAL A 208 -5.26 10.31 13.25
C VAL A 208 -4.03 9.57 13.79
N PHE A 209 -3.76 9.71 15.09
CA PHE A 209 -2.63 9.05 15.74
C PHE A 209 -2.79 7.53 15.77
N ALA A 210 -3.99 7.02 16.11
CA ALA A 210 -4.29 5.60 16.07
C ALA A 210 -4.15 5.03 14.65
N TRP A 211 -4.64 5.76 13.64
CA TRP A 211 -4.49 5.38 12.24
C TRP A 211 -3.03 5.38 11.79
N ALA A 212 -2.24 6.39 12.19
CA ALA A 212 -0.82 6.47 11.89
C ALA A 212 -0.02 5.33 12.51
N LEU A 213 -0.27 4.99 13.79
CA LEU A 213 0.36 3.83 14.44
C LEU A 213 -0.04 2.53 13.76
N LYS A 214 -1.33 2.35 13.46
CA LYS A 214 -1.79 1.18 12.71
C LYS A 214 -1.03 1.07 11.39
N ALA A 215 -0.95 2.14 10.59
CA ALA A 215 -0.24 2.14 9.32
C ALA A 215 1.26 1.83 9.49
N ALA A 216 1.91 2.40 10.51
CA ALA A 216 3.34 2.23 10.76
C ALA A 216 3.74 0.79 11.14
N PHE A 217 2.84 0.00 11.74
CA PHE A 217 3.13 -1.37 12.15
C PHE A 217 2.50 -2.43 11.24
N VAL A 218 1.22 -2.26 10.89
CA VAL A 218 0.43 -3.30 10.21
C VAL A 218 0.88 -3.50 8.77
N GLU A 219 1.08 -2.41 8.03
CA GLU A 219 1.46 -2.50 6.61
C GLU A 219 2.86 -3.12 6.44
N PRO A 220 3.93 -2.65 7.11
CA PRO A 220 5.24 -3.27 7.00
C PRO A 220 5.26 -4.74 7.44
N PHE A 221 4.53 -5.09 8.50
CA PHE A 221 4.43 -6.47 8.96
C PHE A 221 3.74 -7.39 7.94
N ALA A 222 2.66 -6.90 7.31
CA ALA A 222 1.93 -7.65 6.29
C ALA A 222 2.81 -7.90 5.06
N ILE A 223 3.50 -6.86 4.58
CA ILE A 223 4.45 -6.94 3.47
C ILE A 223 5.54 -7.96 3.79
N ALA A 224 6.19 -7.85 4.96
CA ALA A 224 7.25 -8.75 5.36
C ALA A 224 6.78 -10.21 5.41
N SER A 225 5.61 -10.46 6.00
CA SER A 225 5.05 -11.81 6.15
C SER A 225 4.72 -12.44 4.80
N LEU A 226 4.07 -11.70 3.90
CA LEU A 226 3.75 -12.19 2.56
C LEU A 226 5.00 -12.39 1.72
N MET A 227 5.95 -11.46 1.80
CA MET A 227 7.21 -11.51 1.07
C MET A 227 8.05 -12.73 1.46
N GLN A 228 8.18 -13.04 2.75
CA GLN A 228 8.87 -14.25 3.23
C GLN A 228 8.24 -15.52 2.65
N VAL A 229 6.92 -15.63 2.69
CA VAL A 229 6.20 -16.79 2.16
C VAL A 229 6.36 -16.90 0.65
N TYR A 230 6.24 -15.79 -0.06
CA TYR A 230 6.41 -15.74 -1.51
C TYR A 230 7.82 -16.17 -1.90
N PHE A 231 8.86 -15.54 -1.34
CA PHE A 231 10.26 -15.84 -1.60
C PHE A 231 10.60 -17.30 -1.37
N LYS A 232 10.18 -17.88 -0.24
CA LYS A 232 10.37 -19.30 0.05
C LYS A 232 9.60 -20.19 -0.93
N THR A 233 8.42 -19.77 -1.34
CA THR A 233 7.55 -20.58 -2.20
C THR A 233 8.11 -20.69 -3.61
N ILE A 234 8.67 -19.62 -4.17
CA ILE A 234 9.16 -19.57 -5.55
C ILE A 234 10.57 -20.16 -5.72
N GLU A 235 11.23 -20.60 -4.65
CA GLU A 235 12.55 -21.22 -4.72
C GLU A 235 12.53 -22.42 -5.67
N GLY A 236 13.39 -22.38 -6.70
CA GLY A 236 13.50 -23.41 -7.72
C GLY A 236 12.34 -23.48 -8.72
N GLN A 237 11.39 -22.56 -8.69
CA GLN A 237 10.29 -22.49 -9.66
C GLN A 237 10.65 -21.62 -10.86
N THR A 238 10.07 -21.96 -12.02
CA THR A 238 10.07 -21.12 -13.22
C THR A 238 8.65 -20.64 -13.53
N PRO A 239 8.48 -19.43 -14.09
CA PRO A 239 7.17 -18.94 -14.53
C PRO A 239 6.49 -19.91 -15.49
N ASN A 240 5.16 -20.05 -15.40
CA ASN A 240 4.41 -20.86 -16.36
C ASN A 240 4.44 -20.17 -17.73
N PRO A 241 4.97 -20.82 -18.78
CA PRO A 241 5.00 -20.23 -20.13
C PRO A 241 3.61 -19.86 -20.66
N ASP A 242 2.55 -20.60 -20.30
CA ASP A 242 1.18 -20.32 -20.76
C ASP A 242 0.63 -18.97 -20.23
N TRP A 243 1.22 -18.47 -19.14
CA TRP A 243 0.79 -17.24 -18.47
C TRP A 243 1.80 -16.10 -18.68
N ASP A 244 2.89 -16.37 -19.40
CA ASP A 244 4.01 -15.46 -19.64
C ASP A 244 3.92 -14.81 -21.04
N HIS A 245 2.74 -14.27 -21.35
CA HIS A 245 2.43 -13.62 -22.63
C HIS A 245 2.20 -12.12 -22.48
#